data_AF-A0A031HVG9-F1
#
_entry.id   AF-A0A031HVG9-F1
#
_cell.length_a   1.000
_cell.length_b   1.000
_cell.length_c   1.000
_cell.angle_alpha   90.00
_cell.angle_beta   90.00
_cell.angle_gamma   90.00
#
_symmetry.space_group_name_H-M   'P 1'
#
loop_
_entity.id
_entity.type
_entity.pdbx_description
1 polymer ?
#
loop_
_entity_poly.entity_id
_entity_poly.type
_entity_poly.pdbx_seq_one_letter_code
_entity_poly.pdbx_strand_id
1 'polypeptide(L)'
;MKRDSILARFDPAIHDDNPPMDLAFMIAMAPSHRRGLPHAPTVEVRLRLDMRTVDHLRRAGPGWQLRLDALLARLIAAGEI
;
A
#
# COMPACT_ATOMS: atom_id res chain seq x y z
N MET A 1 30.03 -53.56 -8.54
CA MET A 1 28.74 -53.87 -7.90
C MET A 1 28.32 -52.70 -7.01
N LYS A 2 27.13 -52.17 -7.30
CA LYS A 2 26.16 -51.49 -6.42
C LYS A 2 26.59 -50.19 -5.72
N ARG A 3 26.32 -49.08 -6.40
CA ARG A 3 26.00 -47.79 -5.77
C ARG A 3 24.58 -47.92 -5.20
N ASP A 4 24.46 -48.34 -3.96
CA ASP A 4 23.19 -48.24 -3.24
C ASP A 4 23.00 -46.77 -2.84
N SER A 5 22.46 -45.99 -3.78
CA SER A 5 21.94 -44.65 -3.51
C SER A 5 20.71 -44.84 -2.62
N ILE A 6 20.90 -44.68 -1.31
CA ILE A 6 19.80 -44.52 -0.36
C ILE A 6 19.15 -43.17 -0.70
N LEU A 7 18.20 -43.18 -1.65
CA LEU A 7 17.07 -42.26 -1.56
C LEU A 7 16.40 -42.63 -0.24
N ALA A 8 16.70 -41.86 0.80
CA ALA A 8 15.91 -41.83 2.02
C ALA A 8 14.47 -41.55 1.58
N ARG A 9 13.70 -42.64 1.46
CA ARG A 9 12.31 -42.61 1.05
C ARG A 9 11.60 -41.77 2.09
N PHE A 10 10.91 -40.72 1.66
CA PHE A 10 10.10 -39.87 2.52
C PHE A 10 9.24 -40.75 3.43
N ASP A 11 9.55 -40.74 4.72
CA ASP A 11 8.82 -41.47 5.75
C ASP A 11 7.88 -40.47 6.46
N PRO A 12 6.57 -40.51 6.16
CA PRO A 12 5.62 -39.55 6.70
C PRO A 12 5.48 -39.61 8.22
N ALA A 13 5.92 -40.69 8.88
CA ALA A 13 5.83 -40.82 10.34
C ALA A 13 6.91 -40.02 11.08
N ILE A 14 8.03 -39.70 10.42
CA ILE A 14 9.16 -38.94 10.99
C ILE A 14 9.28 -37.53 10.41
N HIS A 15 8.40 -37.17 9.49
CA HIS A 15 8.35 -35.84 8.85
C HIS A 15 7.04 -35.10 9.14
N ASP A 16 6.31 -35.49 10.19
CA ASP A 16 5.19 -34.73 10.73
C ASP A 16 5.70 -33.56 11.61
N ASP A 17 6.62 -32.77 11.04
CA ASP A 17 7.10 -31.51 11.62
C ASP A 17 6.11 -30.37 11.34
N ASN A 18 4.86 -30.68 10.97
CA ASN A 18 3.88 -29.67 10.68
C ASN A 18 3.44 -29.03 12.01
N PRO A 19 3.77 -27.75 12.26
CA PRO A 19 3.37 -27.11 13.49
C PRO A 19 1.83 -27.16 13.62
N PRO A 20 1.29 -27.32 14.84
CA PRO A 20 -0.15 -27.27 15.04
C PRO A 20 -0.67 -25.92 14.55
N MET A 21 -1.54 -25.95 13.54
CA MET A 21 -2.24 -24.80 12.98
C MET A 21 -3.35 -24.34 13.94
N ASP A 22 -3.00 -24.02 15.18
CA ASP A 22 -3.97 -23.56 16.16
C ASP A 22 -4.34 -22.07 15.95
N LEU A 23 -5.36 -21.62 16.68
CA LEU A 23 -5.84 -20.24 16.56
C LEU A 23 -4.74 -19.22 16.93
N ALA A 24 -3.86 -19.53 17.88
CA ALA A 24 -2.79 -18.65 18.28
C ALA A 24 -1.72 -18.52 17.18
N PHE A 25 -1.39 -19.62 16.51
CA PHE A 25 -0.52 -19.67 15.34
C PHE A 25 -1.08 -18.87 14.17
N MET A 26 -2.38 -19.03 13.88
CA MET A 26 -3.06 -18.25 12.83
C MET A 26 -3.09 -16.75 13.13
N ILE A 27 -3.33 -16.37 14.39
CA ILE A 27 -3.30 -14.96 14.83
C ILE A 27 -1.88 -14.39 14.73
N ALA A 28 -0.86 -15.16 15.09
CA ALA A 28 0.55 -14.74 14.98
C ALA A 28 1.00 -14.58 13.52
N MET A 29 0.44 -15.38 12.60
CA MET A 29 0.68 -15.29 11.16
C MET A 29 -0.19 -14.27 10.45
N ALA A 30 -1.20 -13.69 11.13
CA ALA A 30 -2.03 -12.65 10.54
C ALA A 30 -1.14 -11.45 10.20
N PRO A 31 -1.07 -11.03 8.92
CA PRO A 31 -0.26 -9.89 8.54
C PRO A 31 -0.72 -8.70 9.38
N SER A 32 0.21 -8.00 10.03
CA SER A 32 -0.11 -6.80 10.79
C SER A 32 -0.78 -5.81 9.82
N HIS A 33 -2.10 -5.63 9.95
CA HIS A 33 -2.90 -4.74 9.11
C HIS A 33 -2.59 -3.27 9.43
N ARG A 34 -1.33 -2.86 9.18
CA ARG A 34 -0.85 -1.47 9.16
C ARG A 34 -0.15 -1.15 7.84
N ARG A 35 -0.48 -1.85 6.76
CA ARG A 35 -0.34 -1.23 5.44
C ARG A 35 -1.48 -0.22 5.36
N GLY A 36 -1.16 1.05 5.58
CA GLY A 36 -2.10 2.15 5.41
C GLY A 36 -2.86 1.98 4.10
N LEU A 37 -4.11 2.46 4.09
CA LEU A 37 -4.95 2.49 2.90
C LEU A 37 -4.08 2.91 1.69
N PRO A 38 -4.06 2.15 0.58
CA PRO A 38 -3.28 2.53 -0.59
C PRO A 38 -3.61 3.98 -0.93
N HIS A 39 -2.60 4.86 -0.93
CA HIS A 39 -2.81 6.22 -1.42
C HIS A 39 -3.34 6.09 -2.85
N ALA A 40 -4.49 6.70 -3.11
CA ALA A 40 -5.07 6.72 -4.45
C ALA A 40 -4.00 7.19 -5.46
N PRO A 41 -4.02 6.66 -6.70
CA PRO A 41 -3.01 6.99 -7.69
C PRO A 41 -2.94 8.50 -7.90
N THR A 42 -1.77 9.09 -7.65
CA THR A 42 -1.53 10.52 -7.91
C THR A 42 -1.19 10.69 -9.38
N VAL A 43 -1.94 11.53 -10.08
CA VAL A 43 -1.69 11.87 -11.48
C VAL A 43 -1.08 13.26 -11.55
N GLU A 44 0.09 13.38 -12.20
CA GLU A 44 0.69 14.69 -12.46
C GLU A 44 -0.04 15.35 -13.63
N VAL A 45 -0.61 16.54 -13.38
CA VAL A 45 -1.33 17.32 -14.40
C VAL A 45 -0.65 18.69 -14.58
N ARG A 46 -0.43 19.09 -15.82
CA ARG A 46 0.08 20.42 -16.17
C ARG A 46 -1.09 21.36 -16.46
N LEU A 47 -1.39 22.26 -15.52
CA LEU A 47 -2.41 23.30 -15.65
C LEU A 47 -1.76 24.68 -15.86
N ARG A 48 -2.29 25.48 -16.78
CA ARG A 48 -1.90 26.89 -16.92
C ARG A 48 -2.77 27.75 -16.01
N LEU A 49 -2.14 28.45 -15.06
CA LEU A 49 -2.80 29.38 -14.15
C LEU A 49 -2.29 30.80 -14.41
N ASP A 50 -3.12 31.79 -14.09
CA ASP A 50 -2.70 33.19 -14.14
C ASP A 50 -1.56 33.48 -13.15
N MET A 51 -0.63 34.34 -13.56
CA MET A 51 0.56 34.67 -12.77
C MET A 51 0.21 35.28 -11.41
N ARG A 52 -0.82 36.14 -11.32
CA ARG A 52 -1.23 36.78 -10.07
C ARG A 52 -1.79 35.76 -9.10
N THR A 53 -2.56 34.79 -9.61
CA THR A 53 -3.12 33.69 -8.83
C THR A 53 -2.02 32.81 -8.26
N VAL A 54 -1.03 32.43 -9.08
CA VAL A 54 0.11 31.62 -8.63
C VAL A 54 0.94 32.36 -7.59
N ASP A 55 1.19 33.66 -7.78
CA ASP A 55 1.96 34.45 -6.82
C ASP A 55 1.23 34.55 -5.47
N HIS A 56 -0.08 34.78 -5.48
CA HIS A 56 -0.89 34.81 -4.27
C HIS A 56 -0.86 33.47 -3.53
N LEU A 57 -1.04 32.35 -4.24
CA LEU A 57 -0.98 31.00 -3.66
C LEU A 57 0.37 30.70 -3.04
N ARG A 58 1.47 31.09 -3.71
CA ARG A 58 2.83 30.91 -3.18
C ARG A 58 3.09 31.75 -1.94
N ARG A 59 2.62 33.01 -1.91
CA ARG A 59 2.73 33.90 -0.73
C ARG A 59 1.95 33.37 0.48
N ALA A 60 0.87 32.62 0.25
CA ALA A 60 0.11 31.97 1.31
C ALA A 60 0.88 30.81 1.99
N GLY A 61 2.10 30.51 1.53
CA GLY A 61 3.05 29.62 2.20
C GLY A 61 3.13 28.20 1.61
N PRO A 62 3.95 27.33 2.21
CA PRO A 62 4.14 25.95 1.78
C PRO A 62 2.82 25.17 1.70
N GLY A 63 2.71 24.24 0.74
CA GLY A 63 1.53 23.41 0.56
C GLY A 63 0.37 24.07 -0.19
N TRP A 64 0.61 25.17 -0.92
CA TRP A 64 -0.43 25.83 -1.72
C TRP A 64 -1.05 24.92 -2.81
N GLN A 65 -0.28 23.94 -3.32
CA GLN A 65 -0.79 22.93 -4.25
C GLN A 65 -1.79 21.99 -3.58
N LEU A 66 -1.49 21.52 -2.36
CA LEU A 66 -2.41 20.68 -1.57
C LEU A 66 -3.71 21.41 -1.25
N ARG A 67 -3.64 22.73 -1.02
CA ARG A 67 -4.84 23.56 -0.80
C ARG A 67 -5.66 23.72 -2.07
N LEU A 68 -5.01 23.86 -3.23
CA LEU A 68 -5.70 23.88 -4.52
C LEU A 68 -6.41 22.54 -4.77
N ASP A 69 -5.74 21.43 -4.51
CA ASP A 69 -6.31 20.09 -4.63
C ASP A 69 -7.52 19.89 -3.71
N ALA A 70 -7.40 20.28 -2.44
CA ALA A 70 -8.52 20.23 -1.49
C ALA A 70 -9.70 21.12 -1.90
N LEU A 71 -9.42 22.30 -2.48
CA LEU A 71 -10.46 23.19 -3.01
C LEU A 71 -11.18 22.56 -4.19
N LEU A 72 -10.43 22.00 -5.15
CA LEU A 72 -10.99 21.32 -6.32
C LEU A 72 -11.86 20.13 -5.90
N ALA A 73 -11.37 19.31 -4.96
CA ALA A 73 -12.13 18.20 -4.41
C ALA A 73 -13.47 18.65 -3.78
N ARG A 74 -13.45 19.79 -3.07
CA ARG A 74 -14.67 20.37 -2.49
C ARG A 74 -15.64 20.85 -3.57
N LEU A 75 -15.16 21.53 -4.61
CA LEU A 75 -16.01 22.04 -5.69
C LEU A 75 -16.66 20.90 -6.49
N ILE A 76 -15.91 19.82 -6.75
CA ILE A 76 -16.43 18.59 -7.36
C ILE A 76 -17.50 17.96 -6.48
N ALA A 77 -17.27 17.83 -5.17
CA ALA A 77 -18.24 17.27 -4.24
C ALA A 77 -19.52 18.12 -4.14
N ALA A 78 -19.42 19.42 -4.34
CA ALA A 78 -20.54 20.35 -4.38
C ALA A 78 -21.27 20.36 -5.73
N GLY A 79 -20.71 19.76 -6.79
CA GLY A 79 -21.25 19.80 -8.14
C GLY A 79 -21.18 21.17 -8.81
N GLU A 80 -20.26 22.04 -8.34
CA GLU A 80 -20.04 23.38 -8.91
C GLU A 80 -19.15 23.33 -10.16
N ILE A 81 -18.45 22.21 -10.36
CA ILE A 81 -17.66 21.86 -11.54
C ILE A 81 -17.73 20.35 -11.80
#